data_AF-A0A7X9EE98-F1
#
_entry.id   AF-A0A7X9EE98-F1
#
_cell.length_a   1.000
_cell.length_b   1.000
_cell.length_c   1.000
_cell.angle_alpha   90.00
_cell.angle_beta   90.00
_cell.angle_gamma   90.00
#
_symmetry.space_group_name_H-M   'P 1'
#
loop_
_entity.id
_entity.type
_entity.pdbx_description
1 polymer ?
#
loop_
_entity_poly.entity_id
_entity_poly.type
_entity_poly.pdbx_seq_one_letter_code
_entity_poly.pdbx_strand_id
1 'polypeptide(L)'
;MNKELLTKPFKKEQIKNREGRQGMIYYYITISDVIDRINQACDSVQIIVKEKEIYESEVIVLITLNLDGETKESFGSSMINGSIGDALKSAHSDALKKAAWLFGVPCIFSTTTEPEIDNGQGNVGFRCSVCNRTITKQVYNYSINNYGRPLCIQHQRRFTEDDMVV
;
A
#
# COMPACT_ATOMS: atom_id res chain seq x y z
N MET A 1 21.08 -10.12 13.96
CA MET A 1 19.94 -9.60 13.18
C MET A 1 18.84 -10.64 13.05
N ASN A 2 17.73 -10.43 13.74
CA ASN A 2 16.51 -11.21 13.63
C ASN A 2 15.71 -10.77 12.38
N LYS A 3 15.93 -11.46 11.25
CA LYS A 3 15.28 -11.17 9.96
C LYS A 3 13.75 -11.38 10.01
N GLU A 4 13.25 -12.32 10.81
CA GLU A 4 11.82 -12.58 10.94
C GLU A 4 11.12 -11.37 11.56
N LEU A 5 11.66 -10.83 12.65
CA LEU A 5 11.12 -9.62 13.27
C LEU A 5 11.25 -8.43 12.32
N LEU A 6 12.42 -8.24 11.69
CA LEU A 6 12.69 -7.09 10.83
C LEU A 6 11.71 -6.99 9.64
N THR A 7 11.37 -8.12 9.02
CA THR A 7 10.54 -8.19 7.81
C THR A 7 9.05 -8.37 8.09
N LYS A 8 8.66 -8.61 9.35
CA LYS A 8 7.27 -8.80 9.77
C LYS A 8 6.39 -7.59 9.36
N PRO A 9 5.19 -7.80 8.79
CA PRO A 9 4.26 -6.71 8.52
C PRO A 9 3.98 -5.86 9.78
N PHE A 10 3.88 -4.54 9.61
CA PHE A 10 3.39 -3.65 10.68
C PHE A 10 1.90 -3.88 10.92
N LYS A 11 1.44 -3.63 12.16
CA LYS A 11 0.02 -3.71 12.47
C LYS A 11 -0.75 -2.59 11.77
N LYS A 12 -2.04 -2.79 11.52
CA LYS A 12 -2.87 -1.79 10.82
C LYS A 12 -2.86 -0.44 11.52
N GLU A 13 -2.80 -0.43 12.85
CA GLU A 13 -2.82 0.79 13.66
C GLU A 13 -1.52 1.61 13.54
N GLN A 14 -0.42 0.97 13.10
CA GLN A 14 0.85 1.64 12.84
C GLN A 14 0.92 2.21 11.42
N ILE A 15 0.03 1.78 10.52
CA ILE A 15 -0.06 2.29 9.16
C ILE A 15 -0.89 3.57 9.18
N LYS A 16 -0.20 4.70 9.12
CA LYS A 16 -0.81 6.02 9.03
C LYS A 16 -1.14 6.34 7.57
N ASN A 17 -2.03 7.30 7.38
CA ASN A 17 -2.32 7.84 6.07
C ASN A 17 -2.31 9.37 6.11
N ARG A 18 -2.10 9.96 4.94
CA ARG A 18 -2.26 11.40 4.71
C ARG A 18 -2.89 11.61 3.34
N GLU A 19 -3.68 12.66 3.24
CA GLU A 19 -4.17 13.15 1.96
C GLU A 19 -3.01 13.81 1.20
N GLY A 20 -2.85 13.45 -0.06
CA GLY A 20 -1.93 14.07 -1.00
C GLY A 20 -2.65 14.94 -2.01
N ARG A 21 -2.02 15.17 -3.16
CA ARG A 21 -2.63 15.96 -4.23
C ARG A 21 -3.72 15.14 -4.92
N GLN A 22 -4.75 15.83 -5.44
CA GLN A 22 -5.82 15.24 -6.26
C GLN A 22 -6.57 14.08 -5.56
N GLY A 23 -6.76 14.15 -4.23
CA GLY A 23 -7.49 13.13 -3.48
C GLY A 23 -6.75 11.79 -3.32
N MET A 24 -5.45 11.74 -3.62
CA MET A 24 -4.65 10.54 -3.41
C MET A 24 -4.39 10.31 -1.93
N ILE A 25 -4.54 9.07 -1.45
CA ILE A 25 -4.18 8.71 -0.08
C ILE A 25 -2.80 8.04 -0.06
N TYR A 26 -1.90 8.59 0.75
CA TYR A 26 -0.56 8.05 0.95
C TYR A 26 -0.47 7.35 2.30
N TYR A 27 -0.26 6.04 2.29
CA TYR A 27 0.01 5.25 3.48
C TYR A 27 1.49 5.31 3.85
N TYR A 28 1.79 5.36 5.15
CA TYR A 28 3.16 5.41 5.64
C TYR A 28 3.30 4.85 7.06
N ILE A 29 4.51 4.34 7.37
CA ILE A 29 4.94 4.07 8.74
C ILE A 29 5.73 5.29 9.24
N THR A 30 5.57 5.63 10.52
CA THR A 30 6.36 6.71 11.13
C THR A 30 7.82 6.29 11.26
N ILE A 31 8.74 7.26 11.26
CA ILE A 31 10.16 6.91 11.40
C ILE A 31 10.48 6.28 12.76
N SER A 32 9.78 6.69 13.83
CA SER A 32 9.92 6.08 15.15
C SER A 32 9.57 4.59 15.15
N ASP A 33 8.45 4.20 14.52
CA ASP A 33 8.07 2.78 14.41
C ASP A 33 9.10 1.94 13.64
N VAL A 34 9.75 2.53 12.63
CA VAL A 34 10.82 1.88 11.86
C VAL A 34 12.08 1.70 12.72
N ILE A 35 12.49 2.75 13.45
CA ILE A 35 13.64 2.70 14.34
C ILE A 35 13.43 1.68 15.46
N ASP A 36 12.25 1.67 16.08
CA ASP A 36 11.90 0.70 17.13
C ASP A 36 11.98 -0.73 16.60
N ARG A 37 11.48 -0.96 15.38
CA ARG A 37 11.58 -2.28 14.73
C ARG A 37 13.03 -2.71 14.52
N ILE A 38 13.87 -1.80 14.03
CA ILE A 38 15.29 -2.04 13.79
C ILE A 38 15.99 -2.36 15.12
N ASN A 39 15.78 -1.55 16.15
CA ASN A 39 16.41 -1.71 17.46
C ASN A 39 15.99 -3.02 18.16
N GLN A 40 14.76 -3.48 17.94
CA GLN A 40 14.31 -4.78 18.47
C GLN A 40 14.90 -5.96 17.68
N ALA A 41 15.23 -5.78 16.41
CA ALA A 41 15.68 -6.85 15.51
C ALA A 41 17.20 -6.94 15.39
N CYS A 42 17.96 -5.93 15.78
CA CYS A 42 19.40 -5.86 15.57
C CYS A 42 20.13 -5.55 16.89
N ASP A 43 21.33 -6.10 17.04
CA ASP A 43 22.16 -5.89 18.24
C ASP A 43 23.05 -4.64 18.09
N SER A 44 23.41 -4.30 16.84
CA SER A 44 24.22 -3.15 16.47
C SER A 44 23.55 -2.38 15.33
N VAL A 45 23.37 -1.06 15.56
CA VAL A 45 22.74 -0.14 14.62
C VAL A 45 23.62 1.10 14.49
N GLN A 46 24.01 1.45 13.27
CA GLN A 46 24.67 2.70 12.98
C GLN A 46 23.96 3.42 11.83
N ILE A 47 23.67 4.70 12.05
CA ILE A 47 23.03 5.59 11.08
C ILE A 47 23.97 6.76 10.86
N ILE A 48 24.47 6.91 9.64
CA ILE A 48 25.43 7.96 9.27
C ILE A 48 24.83 8.79 8.16
N VAL A 49 24.82 10.11 8.34
CA VAL A 49 24.54 11.05 7.23
C VAL A 49 25.85 11.28 6.50
N LYS A 50 25.97 10.77 5.26
CA LYS A 50 27.17 10.94 4.45
C LYS A 50 27.21 12.29 3.79
N GLU A 51 26.10 12.68 3.17
CA GLU A 51 26.00 13.91 2.40
C GLU A 51 24.67 14.60 2.67
N LYS A 52 24.71 15.93 2.64
CA LYS A 52 23.54 16.79 2.65
C LYS A 52 23.75 17.88 1.62
N GLU A 53 22.80 18.01 0.72
CA GLU A 53 22.81 19.03 -0.32
C GLU A 53 21.52 19.83 -0.25
N ILE A 54 21.63 21.14 -0.38
CA ILE A 54 20.51 22.06 -0.40
C ILE A 54 20.51 22.69 -1.77
N TYR A 55 19.54 22.30 -2.58
CA TYR A 55 19.19 22.96 -3.82
C TYR A 55 18.08 23.98 -3.52
N GLU A 56 18.00 25.07 -4.29
CA GLU A 56 17.18 26.27 -4.00
C GLU A 56 15.89 26.03 -3.20
N SER A 57 15.08 25.04 -3.60
CA SER A 57 13.83 24.68 -2.93
C SER A 57 13.73 23.22 -2.49
N GLU A 58 14.82 22.45 -2.50
CA GLU A 58 14.83 21.03 -2.14
C GLU A 58 16.10 20.64 -1.37
N VAL A 59 15.92 19.80 -0.35
CA VAL A 59 17.03 19.19 0.39
C VAL A 59 17.15 17.73 -0.03
N ILE A 60 18.39 17.29 -0.27
CA ILE A 60 18.74 15.89 -0.53
C ILE A 60 19.70 15.42 0.56
N VAL A 61 19.45 14.23 1.10
CA VAL A 61 20.27 13.61 2.15
C VAL A 61 20.63 12.19 1.73
N LEU A 62 21.92 11.87 1.73
CA LEU A 62 22.42 10.49 1.62
C LEU A 62 22.71 9.94 3.00
N ILE A 63 22.13 8.78 3.31
CA ILE A 63 22.42 8.07 4.55
C ILE A 63 23.04 6.70 4.28
N THR A 64 23.83 6.25 5.26
CA THR A 64 24.30 4.87 5.39
C THR A 64 23.67 4.28 6.64
N LEU A 65 23.00 3.14 6.48
CA LEU A 65 22.44 2.34 7.55
C LEU A 65 23.23 1.03 7.63
N ASN A 66 23.93 0.82 8.74
CA ASN A 66 24.60 -0.45 9.06
C ASN A 66 23.83 -1.17 10.16
N LEU A 67 23.41 -2.40 9.89
CA LEU A 67 22.70 -3.28 10.80
C LEU A 67 23.49 -4.58 10.94
N ASP A 68 24.04 -4.84 12.13
CA ASP A 68 24.82 -6.04 12.43
C ASP A 68 25.90 -6.38 11.37
N GLY A 69 26.56 -5.35 10.84
CA GLY A 69 27.63 -5.49 9.85
C GLY A 69 27.18 -5.44 8.39
N GLU A 70 25.89 -5.59 8.07
CA GLU A 70 25.37 -5.38 6.71
C GLU A 70 25.06 -3.89 6.51
N THR A 71 25.45 -3.33 5.36
CA THR A 71 25.31 -1.90 5.06
C THR A 71 24.40 -1.66 3.85
N LYS A 72 23.48 -0.71 3.96
CA LYS A 72 22.69 -0.17 2.84
C LYS A 72 22.77 1.36 2.84
N GLU A 73 22.79 1.94 1.65
CA GLU A 73 22.72 3.39 1.48
C GLU A 73 21.45 3.78 0.73
N SER A 74 20.93 4.96 1.04
CA SER A 74 19.80 5.49 0.31
C SER A 74 19.71 7.01 0.40
N PHE A 75 19.16 7.60 -0.66
CA PHE A 75 18.83 9.02 -0.73
C PHE A 75 17.39 9.27 -0.27
N GLY A 76 17.21 10.35 0.47
CA GLY A 76 15.91 10.94 0.76
C GLY A 76 15.90 12.41 0.40
N SER A 77 14.71 12.92 0.08
CA SER A 77 14.57 14.33 -0.27
C SER A 77 13.33 14.98 0.33
N SER A 78 13.34 16.30 0.37
CA SER A 78 12.19 17.09 0.83
C SER A 78 12.21 18.50 0.27
N MET A 79 11.07 18.94 -0.26
CA MET A 79 10.85 20.33 -0.64
C MET A 79 10.88 21.25 0.58
N ILE A 80 11.55 22.40 0.44
CA ILE A 80 11.66 23.43 1.46
C ILE A 80 10.36 24.27 1.44
N ASN A 81 9.38 23.84 2.23
CA ASN A 81 8.12 24.56 2.43
C ASN A 81 8.11 25.22 3.82
N GLY A 82 8.94 26.26 4.00
CA GLY A 82 9.14 26.94 5.27
C GLY A 82 10.56 26.75 5.79
N SER A 83 10.72 26.05 6.90
CA SER A 83 12.03 25.86 7.54
C SER A 83 12.90 24.82 6.80
N ILE A 84 14.12 25.21 6.46
CA ILE A 84 15.17 24.30 5.95
C ILE A 84 15.41 23.16 6.95
N GLY A 85 15.33 23.43 8.26
CA GLY A 85 15.51 22.42 9.29
C GLY A 85 14.45 21.32 9.24
N ASP A 86 13.22 21.65 8.90
CA ASP A 86 12.14 20.66 8.79
C ASP A 86 12.24 19.87 7.47
N ALA A 87 12.70 20.51 6.40
CA ALA A 87 13.05 19.82 5.15
C ALA A 87 14.19 18.82 5.36
N LEU A 88 15.26 19.20 6.06
CA LEU A 88 16.37 18.30 6.42
C LEU A 88 15.91 17.09 7.23
N LYS A 89 15.09 17.29 8.27
CA LYS A 89 14.52 16.19 9.07
C LYS A 89 13.66 15.25 8.21
N SER A 90 12.87 15.83 7.31
CA SER A 90 12.00 15.08 6.41
C SER A 90 12.80 14.26 5.41
N ALA A 91 13.81 14.86 4.77
CA ALA A 91 14.70 14.18 3.84
C ALA A 91 15.50 13.07 4.54
N HIS A 92 16.00 13.32 5.75
CA HIS A 92 16.67 12.31 6.57
C HIS A 92 15.74 11.13 6.89
N SER A 93 14.50 11.40 7.32
CA SER A 93 13.51 10.36 7.62
C SER A 93 13.13 9.54 6.38
N ASP A 94 13.04 10.20 5.22
CA ASP A 94 12.77 9.53 3.94
C ASP A 94 13.93 8.60 3.55
N ALA A 95 15.17 9.09 3.63
CA ALA A 95 16.38 8.32 3.34
C ALA A 95 16.49 7.08 4.24
N LEU A 96 16.23 7.26 5.54
CA LEU A 96 16.31 6.17 6.51
C LEU A 96 15.23 5.10 6.28
N LYS A 97 13.99 5.49 5.96
CA LYS A 97 12.95 4.52 5.59
C LYS A 97 13.30 3.73 4.34
N LYS A 98 13.88 4.38 3.32
CA LYS A 98 14.32 3.70 2.10
C LYS A 98 15.48 2.74 2.36
N ALA A 99 16.47 3.15 3.16
CA ALA A 99 17.55 2.25 3.56
C ALA A 99 17.02 1.05 4.37
N ALA A 100 16.10 1.28 5.31
CA ALA A 100 15.44 0.21 6.06
C ALA A 100 14.63 -0.75 5.17
N TRP A 101 13.95 -0.22 4.14
CA TRP A 101 13.24 -1.01 3.15
C TRP A 101 14.19 -1.94 2.36
N LEU A 102 15.42 -1.52 2.06
CA LEU A 102 16.44 -2.38 1.44
C LEU A 102 16.87 -3.56 2.33
N PHE A 103 16.65 -3.49 3.64
CA PHE A 103 16.81 -4.62 4.57
C PHE A 103 15.56 -5.49 4.70
N GLY A 104 14.46 -5.13 4.03
CA GLY A 104 13.18 -5.83 4.04
C GLY A 104 12.17 -5.29 5.05
N VAL A 105 12.41 -4.13 5.68
CA VAL A 105 11.41 -3.51 6.56
C VAL A 105 10.22 -3.01 5.73
N PRO A 106 8.97 -3.45 5.99
CA PRO A 106 7.82 -3.13 5.15
C PRO A 106 7.23 -1.74 5.48
N CYS A 107 8.01 -0.67 5.26
CA CYS A 107 7.66 0.70 5.63
C CYS A 107 7.40 1.65 4.44
N ILE A 108 7.44 1.14 3.20
CA ILE A 108 7.10 1.87 1.98
C ILE A 108 5.88 1.20 1.34
N PHE A 109 4.89 2.01 0.97
CA PHE A 109 3.62 1.54 0.41
C PHE A 109 3.39 2.15 -0.97
N SER A 110 2.72 1.40 -1.83
CA SER A 110 2.17 1.91 -3.08
C SER A 110 1.06 2.91 -2.77
N THR A 111 0.96 3.96 -3.59
CA THR A 111 -0.17 4.90 -3.49
C THR A 111 -1.39 4.27 -4.14
N THR A 112 -2.58 4.48 -3.58
CA THR A 112 -3.83 4.10 -4.21
C THR A 112 -4.73 5.33 -4.20
N THR A 113 -5.52 5.55 -5.25
CA THR A 113 -6.76 6.33 -5.11
C THR A 113 -7.56 5.70 -3.98
N GLU A 114 -8.36 6.47 -3.24
CA GLU A 114 -9.19 5.94 -2.14
C GLU A 114 -9.63 4.50 -2.41
N PRO A 115 -9.28 3.52 -1.54
CA PRO A 115 -9.96 2.25 -1.63
C PRO A 115 -11.42 2.57 -1.43
N GLU A 116 -12.27 2.21 -2.40
CA GLU A 116 -13.71 2.20 -2.17
C GLU A 116 -13.92 1.50 -0.83
N ILE A 117 -14.58 2.18 0.11
CA ILE A 117 -14.92 1.60 1.40
C ILE A 117 -15.86 0.45 1.09
N ASP A 118 -15.32 -0.77 0.94
CA ASP A 118 -16.09 -2.00 1.03
C ASP A 118 -16.46 -2.15 2.50
N ASN A 119 -17.45 -1.34 2.90
CA ASN A 119 -18.21 -1.54 4.12
C ASN A 119 -18.70 -2.98 4.03
N GLY A 120 -18.18 -3.85 4.87
CA GLY A 120 -18.59 -5.25 5.02
C GLY A 120 -20.07 -5.38 5.38
N GLN A 121 -20.94 -5.07 4.43
CA GLN A 121 -22.30 -5.51 4.31
C GLN A 121 -22.29 -6.40 3.09
N GLY A 122 -22.44 -7.71 3.35
CA GLY A 122 -22.12 -8.82 2.46
C GLY A 122 -22.24 -8.48 0.99
N ASN A 123 -21.18 -8.77 0.24
CA ASN A 123 -21.20 -8.87 -1.20
C ASN A 123 -22.37 -9.80 -1.58
N VAL A 124 -23.54 -9.22 -1.82
CA VAL A 124 -24.69 -9.89 -2.43
C VAL A 124 -24.31 -10.00 -3.90
N GLY A 125 -23.22 -10.74 -4.15
CA GLY A 125 -22.73 -11.01 -5.46
C GLY A 125 -23.91 -11.59 -6.22
N PHE A 126 -24.21 -10.98 -7.37
CA PHE A 126 -25.30 -11.41 -8.23
C PHE A 126 -25.28 -12.93 -8.34
N ARG A 127 -26.41 -13.60 -8.16
CA ARG A 127 -26.47 -15.07 -8.16
C ARG A 127 -27.29 -15.56 -9.32
N CYS A 128 -26.86 -16.68 -9.89
CA CYS A 128 -27.67 -17.38 -10.87
C CYS A 128 -28.94 -17.93 -10.21
N SER A 129 -30.11 -17.70 -10.81
CA SER A 129 -31.40 -18.18 -10.33
C SER A 129 -31.53 -19.72 -10.34
N VAL A 130 -30.74 -20.41 -11.17
CA VAL A 130 -30.82 -21.87 -11.34
C VAL A 130 -29.85 -22.60 -10.40
N CYS A 131 -28.58 -22.21 -10.37
CA CYS A 131 -27.56 -22.92 -9.58
C CYS A 131 -27.00 -22.15 -8.39
N ASN A 132 -27.53 -20.96 -8.10
CA ASN A 132 -27.15 -20.11 -6.98
C ASN A 132 -25.65 -19.74 -6.94
N ARG A 133 -24.92 -19.97 -8.04
CA ARG A 133 -23.50 -19.60 -8.15
C ARG A 133 -23.39 -18.10 -8.31
N THR A 134 -22.40 -17.51 -7.62
CA THR A 134 -22.05 -16.10 -7.76
C THR A 134 -21.59 -15.81 -9.19
N ILE A 135 -22.18 -14.79 -9.80
CA ILE A 135 -21.90 -14.28 -11.14
C ILE A 135 -21.41 -12.84 -11.04
N THR A 136 -20.62 -12.41 -12.03
CA THR A 136 -20.10 -11.04 -12.08
C THR A 136 -21.19 -10.07 -12.53
N LYS A 137 -21.02 -8.76 -12.24
CA LYS A 137 -21.95 -7.70 -12.66
C LYS A 137 -22.19 -7.69 -14.17
N GLN A 138 -21.15 -7.96 -14.97
CA GLN A 138 -21.26 -8.05 -16.43
C GLN A 138 -22.18 -9.21 -16.86
N VAL A 139 -22.03 -10.39 -16.26
CA VAL A 139 -22.85 -11.57 -16.56
C VAL A 139 -24.30 -11.35 -16.12
N TYR A 140 -24.51 -10.70 -14.96
CA TYR A 140 -25.85 -10.35 -14.49
C TYR A 140 -26.57 -9.41 -15.47
N ASN A 141 -25.93 -8.30 -15.84
CA ASN A 141 -26.52 -7.31 -16.75
C ASN A 141 -26.86 -7.92 -18.11
N TYR A 142 -25.93 -8.70 -18.67
CA TYR A 142 -26.17 -9.41 -19.93
C TYR A 142 -27.36 -10.37 -19.79
N SER A 143 -27.45 -11.10 -18.67
CA SER A 143 -28.49 -12.08 -18.48
C SER A 143 -29.88 -11.48 -18.29
N ILE A 144 -29.99 -10.37 -17.55
CA ILE A 144 -31.26 -9.66 -17.37
C ILE A 144 -31.73 -9.10 -18.71
N ASN A 145 -30.83 -8.49 -19.49
CA ASN A 145 -31.20 -7.87 -20.76
C ASN A 145 -31.61 -8.87 -21.85
N ASN A 146 -31.04 -10.08 -21.85
CA ASN A 146 -31.33 -11.08 -22.89
C ASN A 146 -32.33 -12.16 -22.45
N TYR A 147 -32.38 -12.50 -21.16
CA TYR A 147 -33.17 -13.64 -20.65
C TYR A 147 -34.14 -13.25 -19.52
N GLY A 148 -34.22 -11.98 -19.13
CA GLY A 148 -35.13 -11.47 -18.09
C GLY A 148 -34.83 -11.95 -16.65
N ARG A 149 -33.87 -12.86 -16.46
CA ARG A 149 -33.49 -13.42 -15.16
C ARG A 149 -31.98 -13.62 -15.06
N PRO A 150 -31.40 -13.63 -13.84
CA PRO A 150 -29.96 -13.73 -13.68
C PRO A 150 -29.48 -15.18 -13.86
N LEU A 151 -28.74 -15.45 -14.94
CA LEU A 151 -28.20 -16.76 -15.29
C LEU A 151 -26.68 -16.69 -15.41
N CYS A 152 -26.00 -17.75 -14.97
CA CYS A 152 -24.58 -17.91 -15.24
C CYS A 152 -24.34 -18.35 -16.68
N ILE A 153 -23.10 -18.18 -17.17
CA ILE A 153 -22.71 -18.51 -18.56
C ILE A 153 -23.08 -19.95 -18.96
N GLN A 154 -23.04 -20.90 -18.04
CA GLN A 154 -23.43 -22.29 -18.32
C GLN A 154 -24.93 -22.47 -18.53
N HIS A 155 -25.77 -21.75 -17.76
CA HIS A 155 -27.22 -21.78 -17.92
C HIS A 155 -27.71 -20.91 -19.07
N GLN A 156 -27.01 -19.82 -19.40
CA GLN A 156 -27.29 -19.03 -20.61
C GLN A 156 -27.15 -19.89 -21.88
N ARG A 157 -26.13 -20.77 -21.96
CA ARG A 157 -25.91 -21.67 -23.10
C ARG A 157 -26.94 -22.79 -23.24
N ARG A 158 -27.67 -23.11 -22.18
CA ARG A 158 -28.69 -24.16 -22.13
C ARG A 158 -30.11 -23.60 -22.13
N PHE A 159 -30.25 -22.28 -22.16
CA PHE A 159 -31.53 -21.60 -22.16
C PHE A 159 -32.10 -21.64 -23.57
N THR A 160 -33.25 -22.30 -23.73
CA THR A 160 -33.99 -22.38 -25.00
C THR A 160 -35.07 -21.30 -25.05
N GLU A 161 -35.46 -20.84 -26.25
CA GLU A 161 -36.48 -19.78 -26.41
C GLU A 161 -37.82 -20.12 -25.75
N ASP A 162 -38.14 -21.41 -25.58
CA ASP A 162 -39.33 -21.91 -24.87
C ASP A 162 -39.38 -21.55 -23.36
N ASP A 163 -38.25 -21.15 -22.75
CA ASP A 163 -38.16 -20.74 -21.33
C ASP A 163 -38.44 -19.23 -21.11
N MET A 164 -38.68 -18.46 -22.18
CA MET A 164 -39.08 -17.05 -22.10
C MET A 164 -40.58 -16.96 -21.82
N VAL A 165 -40.98 -16.98 -20.54
CA VAL A 165 -42.36 -16.64 -20.16
C VAL A 165 -42.55 -15.14 -20.36
N VAL A 166 -43.53 -14.80 -21.20
CA VAL A 166 -43.99 -13.42 -21.53
C VAL A 166 -44.33 -12.63 -20.27
#